data_AF-A0A2V5UP66-F1
#
_entry.id   AF-A0A2V5UP66-F1
#
_cell.length_a   1.000
_cell.length_b   1.000
_cell.length_c   1.000
_cell.angle_alpha   90.00
_cell.angle_beta   90.00
_cell.angle_gamma   90.00
#
_symmetry.space_group_name_H-M   'P 1'
#
loop_
_entity.id
_entity.type
_entity.pdbx_description
1 polymer ?
#
loop_
_entity_poly.entity_id
_entity_poly.type
_entity_poly.pdbx_seq_one_letter_code
_entity_poly.pdbx_strand_id
1 'polypeptide(L)' 'KQRDEDLKLRLNTDPHSPAHYRVNGPASNLLEFQKAFNLPDGSPMVRPTDKRVNIW' A
#
# COMPACT_ATOMS: atom_id res chain seq x y z
N LYS A 1 13.39 14.23 -1.09
CA LYS A 1 11.92 14.45 -0.95
C LYS A 1 11.39 14.88 -2.32
N GLN A 2 10.29 14.28 -2.81
CA GLN A 2 9.66 14.68 -4.06
C GLN A 2 9.01 16.07 -3.90
N ARG A 3 9.01 16.90 -4.95
CA ARG A 3 8.31 18.18 -4.95
C ARG A 3 6.81 17.98 -5.18
N ASP A 4 5.98 18.83 -4.59
CA ASP A 4 4.53 18.70 -4.69
C ASP A 4 4.02 18.87 -6.13
N GLU A 5 4.65 19.74 -6.94
CA GLU A 5 4.27 19.89 -8.35
C GLU A 5 4.57 18.64 -9.18
N ASP A 6 5.70 17.99 -8.88
CA ASP A 6 6.09 16.74 -9.55
C ASP A 6 5.16 15.60 -9.18
N LEU A 7 4.75 15.50 -7.91
CA LEU A 7 3.75 14.52 -7.47
C LEU A 7 2.40 14.76 -8.16
N LYS A 8 1.95 16.00 -8.27
CA LYS A 8 0.72 16.36 -8.99
C LYS A 8 0.78 16.01 -10.48
N LEU A 9 1.91 16.31 -11.14
CA LEU A 9 2.09 15.96 -12.54
C LEU A 9 1.98 14.45 -12.73
N ARG A 10 2.76 13.68 -11.96
CA ARG A 10 2.79 12.21 -12.07
C ARG A 10 1.46 11.56 -11.71
N LEU A 11 0.71 12.10 -10.76
CA LEU A 11 -0.64 11.59 -10.45
C LEU A 11 -1.58 11.64 -11.68
N ASN A 12 -1.36 12.58 -12.60
CA ASN A 12 -2.19 12.74 -13.80
C ASN A 12 -1.62 12.05 -15.04
N THR A 13 -0.32 11.76 -15.08
CA THR A 13 0.37 11.30 -16.30
C THR A 13 1.05 9.93 -16.19
N ASP A 14 1.42 9.50 -14.99
CA ASP A 14 2.09 8.21 -14.74
C ASP A 14 1.03 7.13 -14.48
N PRO A 15 0.99 6.03 -15.25
CA PRO A 15 0.04 4.95 -15.00
C PRO A 15 0.34 4.18 -13.70
N HIS A 16 1.52 4.38 -13.10
CA HIS A 16 1.89 3.75 -11.85
C HIS A 16 1.42 4.56 -10.64
N SER A 17 0.96 3.86 -9.61
CA SER A 17 0.63 4.50 -8.33
C SER A 17 1.85 5.23 -7.71
N PRO A 18 1.63 6.29 -6.91
CA PRO A 18 2.70 6.92 -6.14
C PRO A 18 3.49 5.93 -5.28
N ALA A 19 4.78 6.22 -5.06
CA ALA A 19 5.74 5.27 -4.49
C ALA A 19 5.31 4.67 -3.14
N HIS A 20 4.77 5.47 -2.22
CA HIS A 20 4.34 4.99 -0.92
C HIS A 20 3.14 4.03 -1.01
N TYR A 21 2.21 4.25 -1.96
CA TYR A 21 1.10 3.34 -2.19
C TYR A 21 1.54 2.04 -2.88
N ARG A 22 2.60 2.07 -3.69
CA ARG A 22 3.17 0.86 -4.30
C ARG A 22 3.74 -0.12 -3.27
N VAL A 23 4.24 0.38 -2.15
CA VAL A 23 4.76 -0.45 -1.06
C VAL A 23 3.64 -0.82 -0.10
N ASN A 24 2.96 0.20 0.45
CA ASN A 24 2.00 -0.03 1.53
C ASN A 24 0.73 -0.73 1.05
N GLY A 25 0.27 -0.47 -0.18
CA GLY A 25 -0.96 -1.07 -0.72
C GLY A 25 -0.92 -2.60 -0.73
N PRO A 26 0.03 -3.21 -1.47
CA PRO A 26 0.18 -4.66 -1.53
C PRO A 26 0.56 -5.29 -0.19
N ALA A 27 1.48 -4.68 0.56
CA ALA A 27 1.92 -5.21 1.86
C ALA A 27 0.74 -5.37 2.84
N SER A 28 -0.18 -4.41 2.87
CA SER A 28 -1.36 -4.46 3.74
C SER A 28 -2.39 -5.55 3.38
N ASN A 29 -2.26 -6.19 2.20
CA ASN A 29 -3.09 -7.32 1.79
C ASN A 29 -2.52 -8.68 2.25
N LEU A 30 -1.25 -8.74 2.65
CA LEU A 30 -0.54 -10.00 2.90
C LEU A 30 -0.63 -10.41 4.38
N LEU A 31 -1.09 -11.63 4.63
CA LEU A 31 -1.07 -12.21 5.97
C LEU A 31 0.37 -12.45 6.45
N GLU A 32 1.27 -12.77 5.52
CA GLU A 32 2.69 -12.99 5.73
C GLU A 32 3.37 -11.74 6.27
N PHE A 33 3.02 -10.57 5.72
CA PHE A 33 3.52 -9.28 6.21
C PHE A 33 3.08 -9.03 7.66
N GLN A 34 1.80 -9.23 7.96
CA GLN A 34 1.29 -9.11 9.33
C GLN A 34 2.06 -10.02 10.31
N LYS A 35 2.28 -11.29 9.93
CA LYS A 35 3.00 -12.28 10.75
C LYS A 35 4.48 -11.94 10.92
N ALA A 36 5.17 -11.58 9.84
CA ALA A 36 6.60 -11.32 9.85
C ALA A 36 7.00 -10.16 10.77
N PHE A 37 6.10 -9.18 10.95
CA PHE A 37 6.33 -8.01 11.78
C PHE A 37 5.51 -8.02 13.08
N ASN A 38 4.90 -9.14 13.45
CA ASN A 38 4.07 -9.30 14.65
C ASN A 38 3.03 -8.18 14.83
N LEU A 39 2.38 -7.77 13.73
CA LEU A 39 1.42 -6.67 13.77
C LEU A 39 0.08 -7.14 14.36
N PRO A 40 -0.51 -6.38 15.31
CA PRO A 40 -1.81 -6.71 15.86
C PRO A 40 -2.91 -6.52 14.81
N ASP A 41 -4.03 -7.20 15.02
CA ASP A 41 -5.25 -6.94 14.26
C ASP A 41 -5.68 -5.48 14.44
N GLY A 42 -6.12 -4.85 13.35
CA GLY A 42 -6.50 -3.43 13.34
C GLY A 42 -5.32 -2.45 13.21
N SER A 43 -4.08 -2.93 13.10
CA SER A 43 -2.95 -2.08 12.72
C SER A 43 -3.24 -1.34 11.39
N PRO A 44 -2.83 -0.06 11.23
CA PRO A 44 -3.06 0.70 9.99
C PRO A 44 -2.54 0.02 8.72
N MET A 45 -1.54 -0.85 8.87
CA MET A 45 -0.93 -1.62 7.77
C MET A 45 -1.53 -3.02 7.59
N VAL A 46 -2.64 -3.34 8.26
CA VAL A 46 -3.32 -4.63 8.14
C VAL A 46 -4.76 -4.38 7.70
N ARG A 47 -5.10 -4.78 6.48
CA ARG A 47 -6.49 -4.71 6.03
C ARG A 47 -7.33 -5.83 6.67
N PRO A 48 -8.60 -5.55 7.00
CA PRO A 48 -9.59 -6.59 7.30
C PRO A 48 -9.61 -7.66 6.22
N THR A 49 -9.83 -8.92 6.60
CA THR A 49 -9.74 -10.07 5.69
C THR A 49 -10.68 -9.96 4.49
N ASP A 50 -11.88 -9.42 4.68
CA ASP A 50 -12.90 -9.14 3.64
C ASP A 50 -12.52 -8.00 2.68
N LYS A 51 -11.49 -7.22 3.01
CA LYS A 51 -10.98 -6.10 2.21
C LYS A 51 -9.59 -6.34 1.62
N ARG A 52 -9.02 -7.53 1.82
CA ARG A 52 -7.74 -7.91 1.21
C ARG A 52 -7.97 -8.30 -0.24
N VAL A 53 -7.16 -7.72 -1.12
CA VAL A 53 -7.18 -8.10 -2.55
C VAL A 53 -6.19 -9.23 -2.78
N ASN A 54 -6.68 -10.35 -3.32
CA ASN A 54 -5.88 -11.41 -3.91
C ASN A 54 -6.39 -11.67 -5.34
N ILE A 55 -5.49 -11.77 -6.30
CA ILE A 55 -5.82 -11.85 -7.73
C ILE A 55 -5.55 -13.25 -8.29
N TRP A 56 -4.47 -13.89 -7.85
CA TRP A 56 -4.00 -15.16 -8.39
C TRP A 56 -4.64 -16.35 -7.66
#